data_AF-A0A3A4UK69-F1
#
_entry.id   AF-A0A3A4UK69-F1
#
_cell.length_a   1.000
_cell.length_b   1.000
_cell.length_c   1.000
_cell.angle_alpha   90.00
_cell.angle_beta   90.00
_cell.angle_gamma   90.00
#
_symmetry.space_group_name_H-M   'P 1'
#
loop_
_entity.id
_entity.type
_entity.pdbx_description
1 polymer ?
#
loop_
_entity_poly.entity_id
_entity_poly.type
_entity_poly.pdbx_seq_one_letter_code
_entity_poly.pdbx_strand_id
1 'polypeptide(L)'
;MRIPKRYGESQVAKCLFCEMQATTTNGQAVPVCKNHAARELPALKCACGSFVDIRKGKFGPFCTCFNCGAVNLRKILEVNGL
;
A
#
# COMPACT_ATOMS: atom_id res chain seq x y z
N MET A 1 -22.90 4.48 13.06
CA MET A 1 -22.28 5.40 14.05
C MET A 1 -21.11 6.10 13.37
N ARG A 2 -21.08 7.44 13.27
CA ARG A 2 -20.03 8.20 12.58
C ARG A 2 -19.14 8.88 13.63
N ILE A 3 -17.91 8.38 13.80
CA ILE A 3 -16.93 8.98 14.72
C ILE A 3 -16.25 10.14 13.98
N PRO A 4 -16.39 11.40 14.43
CA PRO A 4 -15.76 12.55 13.78
C PRO A 4 -14.25 12.52 13.99
N LYS A 5 -13.46 12.96 12.99
CA LYS A 5 -12.02 13.16 13.15
C LYS A 5 -11.77 14.23 14.20
N ARG A 6 -10.94 13.94 15.20
CA ARG A 6 -10.59 14.91 16.24
C ARG A 6 -9.33 15.66 15.84
N TYR A 7 -9.31 16.97 16.09
CA TYR A 7 -8.10 17.78 15.88
C TYR A 7 -6.97 17.25 16.76
N GLY A 8 -5.77 17.05 16.17
CA GLY A 8 -4.61 16.41 16.82
C GLY A 8 -4.46 14.91 16.53
N GLU A 9 -5.43 14.28 15.88
CA GLU A 9 -5.33 12.88 15.46
C GLU A 9 -4.54 12.77 14.14
N SER A 10 -3.37 12.13 14.19
CA SER A 10 -2.52 11.87 13.03
C SER A 10 -2.55 10.38 12.65
N GLN A 11 -2.65 10.08 11.36
CA GLN A 11 -2.63 8.71 10.89
C GLN A 11 -1.17 8.21 10.86
N VAL A 12 -0.84 7.29 11.75
CA VAL A 12 0.47 6.61 11.73
C VAL A 12 0.42 5.50 10.67
N ALA A 13 1.26 5.63 9.64
CA ALA A 13 1.43 4.57 8.65
C ALA A 13 2.20 3.39 9.25
N LYS A 14 1.73 2.17 8.98
CA LYS A 14 2.41 0.92 9.37
C LYS A 14 3.19 0.35 8.19
N CYS A 15 4.29 -0.33 8.48
CA CYS A 15 5.08 -1.07 7.51
C CYS A 15 4.32 -2.32 7.07
N LEU A 16 4.27 -2.57 5.76
CA LEU A 16 3.59 -3.74 5.20
C LEU A 16 4.24 -5.09 5.52
N PHE A 17 5.49 -5.11 5.99
CA PHE A 17 6.23 -6.36 6.25
C PHE A 17 6.29 -6.76 7.72
N CYS A 18 6.35 -5.78 8.62
CA CYS A 18 6.55 -6.02 10.06
C CYS A 18 5.57 -5.27 10.96
N GLU A 19 4.58 -4.58 10.38
CA GLU A 19 3.54 -3.81 11.07
C GLU A 19 4.01 -2.67 12.00
N MET A 20 5.32 -2.52 12.18
CA MET A 20 5.94 -1.39 12.89
C MET A 20 5.69 -0.08 12.16
N GLN A 21 5.89 1.05 12.85
CA GLN A 21 5.74 2.37 12.24
C GLN A 21 6.61 2.52 10.97
N ALA A 22 5.96 2.85 9.85
CA ALA A 22 6.66 3.18 8.63
C ALA A 22 7.33 4.55 8.77
N THR A 23 8.63 4.58 8.48
CA THR A 23 9.47 5.78 8.59
C THR A 23 10.00 6.22 7.22
N THR A 24 10.05 5.31 6.25
CA THR A 24 10.58 5.54 4.92
C THR A 24 9.67 4.92 3.85
N THR A 25 9.89 5.30 2.59
CA THR A 25 9.25 4.65 1.44
C THR A 25 10.29 3.87 0.64
N ASN A 26 9.93 2.69 0.13
CA ASN A 26 10.77 1.96 -0.82
C ASN A 26 10.66 2.58 -2.24
N GLY A 27 11.47 2.13 -3.20
CA GLY A 27 11.46 2.52 -4.61
C GLY A 27 10.10 2.38 -5.29
N GLN A 28 9.27 1.43 -4.86
CA GLN A 28 7.87 1.27 -5.29
C GLN A 28 6.88 2.23 -4.59
N ALA A 29 7.38 3.24 -3.86
CA ALA A 29 6.62 4.22 -3.07
C ALA A 29 5.74 3.62 -1.94
N VAL A 30 6.07 2.41 -1.50
CA VAL A 30 5.38 1.70 -0.42
C VAL A 30 5.94 2.11 0.95
N PRO A 31 5.10 2.42 1.95
CA PRO A 31 5.56 2.77 3.29
C PRO A 31 6.16 1.56 4.01
N VAL A 32 7.44 1.65 4.36
CA VAL A 32 8.22 0.60 5.00
C VAL A 32 9.02 1.16 6.19
N CYS A 33 9.53 0.28 7.05
CA CYS A 33 10.52 0.65 8.05
C CYS A 33 11.92 0.73 7.42
N LYS A 34 12.89 1.34 8.13
CA LYS A 34 14.28 1.44 7.67
C LYS A 34 14.91 0.09 7.29
N ASN A 35 14.58 -0.98 8.02
CA ASN A 35 15.10 -2.32 7.77
C ASN A 35 14.57 -2.94 6.47
N HIS A 36 13.36 -2.53 6.04
CA HIS A 36 12.72 -3.01 4.82
C HIS A 36 12.77 -1.98 3.68
N ALA A 37 13.64 -0.98 3.78
CA ALA A 37 13.79 0.07 2.76
C ALA A 37 14.23 -0.48 1.41
N ALA A 38 14.98 -1.60 1.36
CA ALA A 38 15.44 -2.24 0.14
C ALA A 38 14.53 -3.40 -0.34
N ARG A 39 13.45 -3.72 0.39
CA ARG A 39 12.65 -4.92 0.15
C ARG A 39 11.44 -4.60 -0.72
N GLU A 40 11.48 -5.03 -1.97
CA GLU A 40 10.42 -4.79 -2.96
C GLU A 40 9.28 -5.81 -2.84
N LEU A 41 8.06 -5.39 -3.18
CA LEU A 41 6.94 -6.31 -3.31
C LEU A 41 7.12 -7.12 -4.60
N PRO A 42 6.83 -8.44 -4.57
CA PRO A 42 6.82 -9.27 -5.77
C PRO A 42 5.71 -8.82 -6.72
N ALA A 43 5.76 -9.29 -7.97
CA ALA A 43 4.75 -8.98 -8.98
C ALA A 43 3.34 -9.38 -8.48
N LEU A 44 2.47 -8.38 -8.28
CA LEU A 44 1.12 -8.56 -7.76
C LEU A 44 0.12 -8.81 -8.88
N LYS A 45 -0.82 -9.72 -8.64
CA LYS A 45 -1.96 -9.97 -9.54
C LYS A 45 -3.21 -9.30 -9.02
N CYS A 46 -4.01 -8.75 -9.92
CA CYS A 46 -5.35 -8.27 -9.65
C CYS A 46 -6.31 -9.47 -9.53
N ALA A 47 -7.49 -9.25 -8.93
CA ALA A 47 -8.57 -10.24 -8.93
C ALA A 47 -8.99 -10.68 -10.34
N CYS A 48 -8.74 -9.86 -11.37
CA CYS A 48 -8.98 -10.22 -12.77
C CYS A 48 -7.88 -11.08 -13.42
N GLY A 49 -6.83 -11.46 -12.67
CA GLY A 49 -5.71 -12.28 -13.16
C GLY A 49 -4.61 -11.51 -13.89
N SER A 50 -4.79 -10.22 -14.16
CA SER A 50 -3.77 -9.37 -14.81
C SER A 50 -2.76 -8.84 -13.80
N PHE A 51 -1.56 -8.48 -14.30
CA PHE A 51 -0.56 -7.78 -13.50
C PHE A 51 -0.98 -6.36 -13.17
N VAL A 52 -0.44 -5.86 -12.06
CA VAL A 52 -0.80 -4.55 -11.52
C VAL A 52 0.45 -3.75 -11.23
N ASP A 53 0.44 -2.48 -11.65
CA ASP A 53 1.52 -1.55 -11.36
C ASP A 53 1.23 -0.79 -10.08
N ILE A 54 2.25 -0.64 -9.23
CA ILE A 54 2.17 0.20 -8.04
C ILE A 54 2.55 1.63 -8.42
N ARG A 55 1.70 2.59 -8.08
CA ARG A 55 1.89 4.03 -8.34
C ARG A 55 1.71 4.84 -7.06
N LYS A 56 2.32 6.03 -7.03
CA LYS A 56 2.21 6.97 -5.90
C LYS A 56 1.15 8.04 -6.19
N GLY A 57 0.18 8.18 -5.29
CA GLY A 57 -0.83 9.25 -5.33
C GLY A 57 -0.66 10.23 -4.17
N LYS A 58 -1.51 11.26 -4.14
CA LYS A 58 -1.52 12.29 -3.07
C LYS A 58 -1.76 11.70 -1.67
N PHE A 59 -2.53 10.62 -1.59
CA PHE A 59 -2.95 10.00 -0.33
C PHE A 59 -2.19 8.72 0.03
N GLY A 60 -1.18 8.35 -0.76
CA GLY A 60 -0.40 7.13 -0.58
C GLY A 60 -0.27 6.28 -1.85
N PRO A 61 0.36 5.11 -1.76
CA PRO A 61 0.49 4.18 -2.87
C PRO A 61 -0.87 3.59 -3.23
N PHE A 62 -1.13 3.51 -4.52
CA PHE A 62 -2.29 2.84 -5.11
C PHE A 62 -1.81 1.94 -6.24
N CYS A 63 -2.65 1.01 -6.66
CA CYS A 63 -2.30 0.10 -7.73
C CYS A 63 -3.18 0.36 -8.95
N THR A 64 -2.65 0.15 -10.14
CA THR A 64 -3.39 0.30 -11.40
C THR A 64 -3.30 -0.98 -12.20
N CYS A 65 -4.45 -1.61 -12.41
CA CYS A 65 -4.60 -2.77 -13.26
C CYS A 65 -5.02 -2.29 -14.65
N PHE A 66 -4.45 -2.86 -15.71
CA PHE A 66 -4.82 -2.50 -17.09
C PHE A 66 -6.32 -2.71 -17.36
N ASN A 67 -6.89 -3.82 -16.88
CA ASN A 67 -8.30 -4.16 -17.11
C ASN A 67 -9.29 -3.55 -16.09
N CYS A 68 -8.90 -3.42 -14.81
CA CYS A 68 -9.82 -2.93 -13.75
C CYS A 68 -9.63 -1.44 -13.40
N GLY A 69 -8.59 -0.79 -13.91
CA GLY A 69 -8.24 0.58 -13.56
C GLY A 69 -7.58 0.71 -12.19
N ALA A 70 -7.90 1.79 -11.47
CA ALA A 70 -7.32 2.07 -10.16
C ALA A 70 -7.92 1.18 -9.07
N VAL A 71 -7.07 0.42 -8.40
CA VAL A 71 -7.41 -0.53 -7.34
C VAL A 71 -6.67 -0.19 -6.05
N ASN A 72 -7.35 -0.39 -4.92
CA ASN A 72 -6.76 -0.17 -3.62
C ASN A 72 -5.68 -1.22 -3.33
N LEU A 73 -4.50 -0.75 -2.88
CA LEU A 73 -3.38 -1.61 -2.53
C LEU A 73 -3.78 -2.70 -1.51
N ARG A 74 -4.58 -2.35 -0.49
CA ARG A 74 -5.07 -3.30 0.52
C ARG A 74 -5.79 -4.51 -0.10
N LYS A 75 -6.68 -4.27 -1.07
CA LYS A 75 -7.42 -5.35 -1.74
C LYS A 75 -6.50 -6.27 -2.54
N ILE A 76 -5.44 -5.72 -3.12
CA ILE A 76 -4.49 -6.51 -3.90
C ILE A 76 -3.62 -7.36 -2.99
N LEU A 77 -3.18 -6.82 -1.86
CA LEU A 77 -2.42 -7.58 -0.87
C LEU A 77 -3.25 -8.77 -0.36
N GLU A 78 -4.53 -8.54 -0.02
CA GLU A 78 -5.46 -9.61 0.35
C GLU A 78 -5.59 -10.71 -0.72
N VAL A 79 -5.70 -10.33 -2.00
CA VAL A 79 -5.79 -11.29 -3.12
C VAL A 79 -4.51 -12.10 -3.30
N ASN A 80 -3.35 -11.53 -2.99
CA ASN A 80 -2.06 -12.22 -3.11
C ASN A 80 -1.60 -12.88 -1.79
N GLY A 81 -2.43 -12.85 -0.73
CA GLY A 81 -2.15 -13.47 0.55
C GLY A 81 -1.05 -12.78 1.37
N LEU A 82 -0.90 -11.46 1.20
CA LEU A 82 0.08 -10.60 1.88
C LEU A 82 -0.57 -9.64 2.87
#